data_AF-A0A520Y5M4-F1
#
_entry.id   AF-A0A520Y5M4-F1
#
_cell.length_a   1.000
_cell.length_b   1.000
_cell.length_c   1.000
_cell.angle_alpha   90.00
_cell.angle_beta   90.00
_cell.angle_gamma   90.00
#
_symmetry.space_group_name_H-M   'P 1'
#
loop_
_entity.id
_entity.type
_entity.pdbx_description
1 polymer ?
#
loop_
_entity_poly.entity_id
_entity_poly.type
_entity_poly.pdbx_seq_one_letter_code
_entity_poly.pdbx_strand_id
1 'polypeptide(L)'
;MKTKLLATTIIAAAAIAATPAQAQRVDRVIAFGDSYADDGNLFELIGVDPITTGAYTTGRFSGGSNYIDTLSALLDVPVAQGLLRGRRGLRPLIGR
;
A
#
# COMPACT_ATOMS: atom_id res chain seq x y z
N MET A 1 -11.90 -51.69 -17.10
CA MET A 1 -12.28 -50.91 -15.91
C MET A 1 -11.13 -50.05 -15.34
N LYS A 2 -9.88 -50.53 -15.32
CA LYS A 2 -8.72 -49.80 -14.78
C LYS A 2 -8.43 -48.44 -15.46
N THR A 3 -8.54 -48.35 -16.79
CA THR A 3 -8.30 -47.10 -17.55
C THR A 3 -9.30 -45.99 -17.25
N LYS A 4 -10.57 -46.34 -16.98
CA LYS A 4 -11.60 -45.38 -16.58
C LYS A 4 -11.31 -44.80 -15.20
N LEU A 5 -10.83 -45.64 -14.28
CA LEU A 5 -10.45 -45.23 -12.93
C LEU A 5 -9.31 -44.20 -12.97
N LEU A 6 -8.24 -44.47 -13.73
CA LEU A 6 -7.12 -43.54 -13.90
C LEU A 6 -7.55 -42.19 -14.50
N ALA A 7 -8.41 -42.21 -15.52
CA ALA A 7 -8.88 -40.99 -16.16
C ALA A 7 -9.67 -40.09 -15.17
N THR A 8 -10.54 -40.69 -14.34
CA THR A 8 -11.26 -39.95 -13.30
C THR A 8 -10.34 -39.36 -12.23
N THR A 9 -9.29 -40.08 -11.81
CA THR A 9 -8.36 -39.56 -10.80
C THR A 9 -7.54 -38.38 -11.33
N ILE A 10 -7.14 -38.40 -12.60
CA ILE A 10 -6.37 -37.30 -13.22
C ILE A 10 -7.23 -36.03 -13.31
N ILE A 11 -8.49 -36.15 -13.71
CA ILE A 11 -9.42 -35.01 -13.80
C ILE A 11 -9.69 -34.41 -12.41
N ALA A 12 -9.89 -35.26 -11.40
CA ALA A 12 -10.09 -34.80 -10.02
C ALA A 12 -8.85 -34.10 -9.45
N ALA A 13 -7.65 -34.61 -9.72
CA ALA A 13 -6.40 -33.99 -9.29
C ALA A 13 -6.15 -32.62 -9.97
N ALA A 14 -6.49 -32.50 -11.26
CA ALA A 14 -6.40 -31.24 -12.00
C ALA A 14 -7.38 -30.18 -11.46
N ALA A 15 -8.57 -30.59 -11.02
CA ALA A 15 -9.56 -29.68 -10.43
C ALA A 15 -9.13 -29.14 -9.06
N ILE A 16 -8.39 -29.92 -8.26
CA ILE A 16 -7.84 -29.48 -6.96
C ILE A 16 -6.63 -28.55 -7.17
N ALA A 17 -5.80 -28.80 -8.19
CA ALA A 17 -4.66 -27.93 -8.53
C ALA A 17 -5.07 -26.60 -9.16
N ALA A 18 -6.31 -26.47 -9.64
CA ALA A 18 -6.83 -25.27 -10.29
C ALA A 18 -7.46 -24.26 -9.33
N THR A 19 -7.49 -24.51 -8.02
CA THR A 19 -7.96 -23.50 -7.07
C THR A 19 -6.97 -22.34 -7.07
N PRO A 20 -7.39 -21.11 -7.44
CA PRO A 20 -6.49 -19.97 -7.39
C PRO A 20 -6.04 -19.78 -5.94
N ALA A 21 -4.73 -19.70 -5.72
CA ALA A 21 -4.19 -19.30 -4.43
C ALA A 21 -4.78 -17.92 -4.09
N GLN A 22 -5.68 -17.85 -3.12
CA GLN A 22 -6.15 -16.58 -2.59
C GLN A 22 -5.05 -16.00 -1.71
N ALA A 23 -4.08 -15.33 -2.34
CA ALA A 23 -3.15 -14.50 -1.62
C ALA A 23 -3.92 -13.36 -0.93
N GLN A 24 -3.51 -13.00 0.28
CA GLN A 24 -4.05 -11.84 0.97
C GLN A 24 -3.87 -10.61 0.07
N ARG A 25 -4.97 -9.92 -0.22
CA ARG A 25 -4.94 -8.64 -0.93
C ARG A 25 -4.93 -7.52 0.09
N VAL A 26 -4.08 -6.53 -0.15
CA VAL A 26 -4.09 -5.27 0.56
C VAL A 26 -4.67 -4.26 -0.42
N ASP A 27 -5.74 -3.57 -0.06
CA ASP A 27 -6.38 -2.58 -0.94
C ASP A 27 -5.97 -1.13 -0.57
N ARG A 28 -5.40 -0.94 0.62
CA ARG A 28 -5.01 0.36 1.17
C ARG A 28 -4.06 0.21 2.35
N VAL A 29 -3.15 1.17 2.50
CA VAL A 29 -2.39 1.39 3.73
C VAL A 29 -3.02 2.55 4.51
N ILE A 30 -3.30 2.36 5.81
CA ILE A 30 -3.68 3.44 6.71
C ILE A 30 -2.52 3.63 7.69
N ALA A 31 -1.80 4.75 7.56
CA ALA A 31 -0.62 5.03 8.36
C ALA A 31 -0.98 5.85 9.60
N PHE A 32 -0.62 5.31 10.77
CA PHE A 32 -0.61 6.02 12.05
C PHE A 32 0.82 5.99 12.57
N GLY A 33 1.31 7.11 13.10
CA GLY A 33 2.68 7.16 13.61
C GLY A 33 3.15 8.58 13.89
N ASP A 34 4.46 8.70 13.92
CA ASP A 34 5.22 9.94 14.15
C ASP A 34 5.80 10.49 12.83
N SER A 35 6.86 11.28 12.94
CA SER A 35 7.60 11.86 11.83
C SER A 35 8.08 10.85 10.78
N TYR A 36 8.31 9.58 11.12
CA TYR A 36 8.74 8.55 10.17
C TYR A 36 7.60 8.07 9.25
N ALA A 37 6.34 8.22 9.67
CA ALA A 37 5.17 7.86 8.87
C ALA A 37 4.47 9.08 8.25
N ASP A 38 4.72 10.27 8.79
CA ASP A 38 4.11 11.52 8.36
C ASP A 38 4.52 11.92 6.93
N ASP A 39 3.53 12.37 6.16
CA ASP A 39 3.68 12.84 4.77
C ASP A 39 3.44 14.34 4.60
N GLY A 40 3.42 15.09 5.70
CA GLY A 40 3.13 16.52 5.72
C GLY A 40 1.99 16.92 6.64
N ASN A 41 1.36 15.99 7.36
CA ASN A 41 0.22 16.33 8.24
C ASN A 41 0.66 17.27 9.35
N LEU A 42 1.85 17.09 9.93
CA LEU A 42 2.32 18.01 10.97
C LEU A 42 2.48 19.43 10.42
N PHE A 43 3.10 19.58 9.25
CA PHE A 43 3.30 20.90 8.62
C PHE A 43 1.99 21.58 8.26
N GLU A 44 1.01 20.81 7.74
CA GLU A 44 -0.35 21.29 7.49
C GLU A 44 -1.03 21.74 8.80
N LEU A 45 -0.92 20.94 9.87
CA LEU A 45 -1.56 21.21 11.15
C LEU A 45 -1.02 22.49 11.81
N ILE A 46 0.29 22.72 11.74
CA ILE A 46 0.92 23.90 12.36
C ILE A 46 0.98 25.11 11.43
N GLY A 47 0.52 24.99 10.18
CA GLY A 47 0.49 26.08 9.21
C GLY A 47 1.88 26.51 8.72
N VAL A 48 2.85 25.60 8.71
CA VAL A 48 4.22 25.87 8.24
C VAL A 48 4.37 25.33 6.84
N ASP A 49 4.85 26.17 5.91
CA ASP A 49 5.24 25.72 4.57
C ASP A 49 6.55 24.89 4.68
N PRO A 50 6.54 23.60 4.30
CA PRO A 50 7.73 22.75 4.35
C PRO A 50 8.96 23.36 3.67
N ILE A 51 8.79 24.14 2.60
CA ILE A 51 9.90 24.78 1.87
C ILE A 51 10.70 25.71 2.79
N THR A 52 10.04 26.36 3.75
CA THR A 52 10.67 27.31 4.69
C THR A 52 11.52 26.64 5.76
N THR A 53 11.40 25.33 5.95
CA THR A 53 12.12 24.59 6.99
C THR A 53 13.60 24.39 6.67
N GLY A 54 14.00 24.51 5.39
CA GLY A 54 15.36 24.26 4.89
C GLY A 54 15.80 22.79 4.91
N ALA A 55 15.33 22.00 5.88
CA ALA A 55 15.68 20.58 6.05
C ALA A 55 14.62 19.61 5.52
N TYR A 56 13.34 20.01 5.53
CA TYR A 56 12.18 19.16 5.23
C TYR A 56 11.34 19.77 4.11
N THR A 57 12.00 20.22 3.05
CA THR A 57 11.37 20.98 1.95
C THR A 57 10.31 20.19 1.19
N THR A 58 10.28 18.87 1.33
CA THR A 58 9.33 17.96 0.69
C THR A 58 8.05 17.72 1.51
N GLY A 59 7.97 18.27 2.73
CA GLY A 59 6.86 18.00 3.66
C GLY A 59 7.06 16.74 4.48
N ARG A 60 8.12 15.97 4.24
CA ARG A 60 8.48 14.81 5.06
C ARG A 60 9.62 15.13 5.98
N PHE A 61 9.70 14.41 7.09
CA PHE A 61 10.86 14.42 7.98
C PHE A 61 12.04 13.63 7.39
N SER A 62 12.24 13.76 6.07
CA SER A 62 13.29 13.14 5.27
C SER A 62 13.60 14.02 4.05
N GLY A 63 14.60 13.63 3.26
CA GLY A 63 14.94 14.30 2.00
C GLY A 63 13.97 14.05 0.84
N GLY A 64 12.85 13.32 1.03
CA GLY A 64 11.91 13.08 -0.08
C GLY A 64 10.79 12.07 0.16
N SER A 65 11.13 10.86 0.60
CA SER A 65 10.17 9.79 0.87
C SER A 65 10.39 9.17 2.24
N ASN A 66 9.39 8.45 2.74
CA ASN A 66 9.50 7.63 3.93
C ASN A 66 9.13 6.16 3.62
N TYR A 67 9.16 5.30 4.64
CA TYR A 67 8.90 3.87 4.44
C TYR A 67 7.47 3.58 3.97
N ILE A 68 6.49 4.44 4.30
CA ILE A 68 5.10 4.30 3.86
C ILE A 68 5.00 4.48 2.35
N ASP A 69 5.80 5.38 1.75
CA ASP A 69 5.84 5.54 0.30
C ASP A 69 6.37 4.29 -0.38
N THR A 70 7.47 3.75 0.13
CA THR A 70 8.06 2.51 -0.39
C THR A 70 7.08 1.35 -0.24
N LEU A 71 6.41 1.22 0.91
CA LEU A 71 5.40 0.19 1.13
C LEU A 71 4.24 0.31 0.14
N SER A 72 3.74 1.53 -0.07
CA SER A 72 2.64 1.78 -1.01
C SER A 72 3.01 1.49 -2.46
N ALA A 73 4.25 1.80 -2.85
CA ALA A 73 4.77 1.51 -4.18
C ALA A 73 4.97 -0.01 -4.39
N LEU A 74 5.45 -0.73 -3.38
CA LEU A 74 5.63 -2.18 -3.44
C LEU A 74 4.30 -2.93 -3.52
N LEU A 75 3.29 -2.43 -2.83
CA LEU A 75 1.95 -3.03 -2.80
C LEU A 75 1.04 -2.53 -3.93
N ASP A 76 1.43 -1.45 -4.63
CA ASP A 76 0.62 -0.77 -5.65
C ASP A 76 -0.76 -0.34 -5.13
N VAL A 77 -0.79 0.23 -3.92
CA VAL A 77 -2.02 0.60 -3.21
C VAL A 77 -1.98 2.04 -2.70
N PRO A 78 -3.14 2.71 -2.58
CA PRO A 78 -3.19 4.05 -2.02
C PRO A 78 -2.92 4.07 -0.50
N VAL A 79 -2.45 5.22 -0.03
CA VAL A 79 -2.21 5.51 1.40
C VAL A 79 -3.22 6.52 1.93
N ALA A 80 -3.71 6.30 3.15
CA ALA A 80 -4.43 7.27 3.95
C ALA A 80 -3.67 7.54 5.27
N GLN A 81 -3.67 8.79 5.72
CA GLN A 81 -2.97 9.22 6.93
C GLN A 81 -3.95 9.40 8.09
N GLY A 82 -3.59 8.88 9.26
CA GLY A 82 -4.47 8.79 10.42
C GLY A 82 -4.69 10.09 11.18
N LEU A 83 -3.76 11.04 11.14
CA LEU A 83 -3.79 12.22 12.02
C LEU A 83 -4.56 13.44 11.46
N LEU A 84 -4.63 13.63 10.14
CA LEU A 84 -5.42 14.72 9.54
C LEU A 84 -6.26 14.32 8.32
N ARG A 85 -5.84 13.31 7.55
CA ARG A 85 -6.47 12.98 6.25
C ARG A 85 -7.63 11.99 6.35
N GLY A 86 -8.45 12.08 7.40
CA GLY A 86 -9.62 11.22 7.61
C GLY A 86 -10.77 11.39 6.60
N ARG A 87 -10.73 12.36 5.66
CA ARG A 87 -11.88 12.63 4.78
C ARG A 87 -11.65 13.26 3.40
N ARG A 88 -10.41 13.51 2.95
CA ARG A 88 -10.21 14.17 1.64
C ARG A 88 -9.01 13.62 0.87
N GLY A 89 -9.32 12.90 -0.21
CA GLY A 89 -8.40 12.55 -1.29
C GLY A 89 -7.39 11.47 -0.96
N LEU A 90 -7.69 10.24 -1.38
CA LEU A 90 -6.66 9.26 -1.75
C LEU A 90 -5.77 9.97 -2.78
N ARG A 91 -4.47 10.14 -2.49
CA ARG A 91 -3.56 10.58 -3.55
C ARG A 91 -3.41 9.41 -4.52
N PRO A 92 -3.71 9.58 -5.81
CA PRO A 92 -3.33 8.59 -6.81
C PRO A 92 -1.80 8.49 -6.79
N LEU A 93 -1.29 7.28 -6.93
CA LEU A 93 0.14 7.04 -7.15
C LEU A 93 0.58 7.92 -8.31
N ILE A 94 1.54 8.81 -8.05
CA ILE A 94 2.11 9.71 -9.06
C ILE A 94 2.77 8.84 -10.13
N GLY A 95 2.29 8.96 -11.37
CA GLY A 95 3.08 8.78 -12.60
C GLY A 95 3.40 7.35 -13.03
N ARG A 96 2.60 6.84 -13.98
CA ARG A 96 3.15 6.36 -15.25
C ARG A 96 2.99 7.46 -16.29
#